data_AF-A0A7G9SJX9-F1
#
_entry.id   AF-A0A7G9SJX9-F1
#
_cell.length_a   1.000
_cell.length_b   1.000
_cell.length_c   1.000
_cell.angle_alpha   90.00
_cell.angle_beta   90.00
_cell.angle_gamma   90.00
#
_symmetry.space_group_name_H-M   'P 1'
#
loop_
_entity.id
_entity.type
_entity.pdbx_description
1 polymer ?
#
loop_
_entity_poly.entity_id
_entity_poly.type
_entity_poly.pdbx_seq_one_letter_code
_entity_poly.pdbx_strand_id
1 'polypeptide(L)'
;MLRAGCRIWRDGCPLTLPTGPFETLEEARGIPHSLMLFKSERWLAPGHNAIVTDKAGQHWIVYHAIDVNRPRQHQDDLINSRRILLIDRIIWRDGWPFVGTPSEGPQPAPIT
;
A
#
# COMPACT_ATOMS: atom_id res chain seq x y z
N MET A 1 -16.46 -26.46 -7.84
CA MET A 1 -16.18 -26.42 -6.39
C MET A 1 -15.35 -25.16 -6.15
N LEU A 2 -15.99 -24.03 -5.84
CA LEU A 2 -15.30 -22.75 -5.64
C LEU A 2 -14.62 -22.78 -4.27
N ARG A 3 -13.29 -22.85 -4.23
CA ARG A 3 -12.55 -22.62 -2.99
C ARG A 3 -12.65 -21.13 -2.70
N ALA A 4 -13.35 -20.77 -1.63
CA ALA A 4 -13.39 -19.40 -1.15
C ALA A 4 -11.97 -19.01 -0.71
N GLY A 5 -11.34 -18.13 -1.48
CA GLY A 5 -10.02 -17.55 -1.19
C GLY A 5 -9.97 -16.91 0.20
N CYS A 6 -9.04 -17.39 1.01
CA CYS A 6 -8.88 -17.03 2.41
C CYS A 6 -8.02 -15.77 2.52
N ARG A 7 -8.56 -14.69 3.09
CA ARG A 7 -7.91 -13.37 3.15
C ARG A 7 -7.05 -13.26 4.41
N ILE A 8 -5.77 -12.92 4.24
CA ILE A 8 -4.73 -12.78 5.29
C ILE A 8 -5.12 -11.84 6.46
N TRP A 9 -6.19 -11.06 6.32
CA TRP A 9 -6.57 -9.98 7.23
C TRP A 9 -7.98 -10.09 7.84
N ARG A 10 -8.62 -11.28 7.81
CA ARG A 10 -9.87 -11.51 8.55
C ARG A 10 -9.74 -12.69 9.49
N ASP A 11 -10.12 -12.48 10.75
CA ASP A 11 -10.25 -13.52 11.75
C ASP A 11 -11.26 -14.60 11.29
N GLY A 12 -10.93 -15.88 11.54
CA GLY A 12 -11.87 -17.01 11.39
C GLY A 12 -11.72 -17.90 10.15
N CYS A 13 -10.63 -17.78 9.38
CA CYS A 13 -10.39 -18.68 8.27
C CYS A 13 -9.45 -19.86 8.64
N PRO A 14 -9.81 -21.13 8.39
CA PRO A 14 -9.04 -22.29 8.84
C PRO A 14 -7.70 -22.54 8.09
N LEU A 15 -7.29 -21.62 7.20
CA LEU A 15 -6.06 -21.68 6.41
C LEU A 15 -5.12 -20.47 6.64
N THR A 16 -5.23 -19.79 7.79
CA THR A 16 -4.41 -18.60 8.13
C THR A 16 -3.14 -18.97 8.88
N LEU A 17 -2.28 -19.81 8.29
CA LEU A 17 -0.94 -19.98 8.86
C LEU A 17 -0.05 -18.81 8.46
N PRO A 18 0.76 -18.27 9.39
CA PRO A 18 1.74 -17.23 9.04
C PRO A 18 2.80 -17.73 8.05
N THR A 19 2.88 -19.05 7.84
CA THR A 19 3.75 -19.73 6.88
C THR A 19 3.07 -20.01 5.54
N GLY A 20 1.82 -19.59 5.34
CA GLY A 20 1.06 -19.82 4.12
C GLY A 20 0.36 -21.18 4.02
N PRO A 21 -0.16 -21.54 2.83
CA PRO A 21 0.05 -20.85 1.56
C PRO A 21 -0.61 -19.47 1.49
N PHE A 22 0.01 -18.54 0.77
CA PHE A 22 -0.55 -17.23 0.46
C PHE A 22 -1.22 -17.25 -0.91
N GLU A 23 -2.36 -16.57 -1.02
CA GLU A 23 -3.08 -16.35 -2.27
C GLU A 23 -3.05 -14.85 -2.58
N THR A 24 -2.75 -14.50 -3.82
CA THR A 24 -2.79 -13.12 -4.33
C THR A 24 -4.21 -12.75 -4.77
N LEU A 25 -4.49 -11.44 -4.85
CA LEU A 25 -5.78 -10.94 -5.37
C LEU A 25 -6.07 -11.44 -6.79
N GLU A 26 -5.01 -11.55 -7.60
CA GLU A 26 -5.06 -12.02 -8.98
C GLU A 26 -5.50 -13.48 -9.06
N GLU A 27 -4.89 -14.37 -8.27
CA GLU A 27 -5.28 -15.78 -8.17
C GLU A 27 -6.72 -15.93 -7.64
N ALA A 28 -7.07 -15.19 -6.59
CA ALA A 28 -8.38 -15.29 -5.95
C ALA A 28 -9.55 -14.85 -6.85
N ARG A 29 -9.30 -13.97 -7.82
CA ARG A 29 -10.35 -13.38 -8.68
C ARG A 29 -10.20 -13.69 -10.17
N GLY A 30 -9.08 -14.26 -10.60
CA GLY A 30 -8.77 -14.44 -12.02
C GLY A 30 -8.68 -13.11 -12.78
N ILE A 31 -8.20 -12.05 -12.12
CA ILE A 31 -8.02 -10.73 -12.74
C ILE A 31 -6.53 -10.38 -12.84
N PRO A 32 -6.07 -9.69 -13.90
CA PRO A 32 -4.70 -9.23 -13.96
C PRO A 32 -4.46 -8.09 -12.97
N HIS A 33 -3.26 -8.03 -12.40
CA HIS A 33 -2.75 -6.96 -11.54
C HIS A 33 -3.37 -6.92 -10.13
N SER A 34 -2.56 -7.25 -9.13
CA SER A 34 -2.92 -7.30 -7.71
C SER A 34 -2.40 -6.12 -6.88
N LEU A 35 -1.89 -5.08 -7.53
CA LEU A 35 -1.27 -3.94 -6.86
C LEU A 35 -2.30 -3.15 -6.03
N MET A 36 -1.95 -2.85 -4.78
CA MET A 36 -2.74 -1.97 -3.92
C MET A 36 -2.34 -0.48 -4.05
N LEU A 37 -1.11 -0.21 -4.50
CA LEU A 37 -0.50 1.12 -4.62
C LEU A 37 0.23 1.23 -5.96
N PHE A 38 -0.07 2.27 -6.73
CA PHE A 38 0.41 2.50 -8.09
C PHE A 38 1.17 3.82 -8.19
N LYS A 39 2.09 3.93 -9.15
CA LYS A 39 2.71 5.23 -9.50
C LYS A 39 1.65 6.22 -9.97
N SER A 40 1.89 7.52 -9.77
CA SER A 40 1.16 8.60 -10.46
C SER A 40 2.06 9.27 -11.50
N GLU A 41 1.62 10.37 -12.10
CA GLU A 41 2.49 11.24 -12.89
C GLU A 41 3.58 11.86 -12.00
N ARG A 42 3.22 12.29 -10.79
CA ARG A 42 4.15 12.91 -9.85
C ARG A 42 5.03 11.91 -9.09
N TRP A 43 4.47 10.75 -8.74
CA TRP A 43 5.08 9.83 -7.80
C TRP A 43 5.54 8.54 -8.47
N LEU A 44 6.86 8.37 -8.57
CA LEU A 44 7.49 7.19 -9.19
C LEU A 44 7.96 6.20 -8.12
N ALA A 45 7.85 4.90 -8.45
CA ALA A 45 8.29 3.77 -7.62
C ALA A 45 7.80 3.79 -6.14
N PRO A 46 6.48 3.97 -5.88
CA PRO A 46 5.96 3.88 -4.53
C PRO A 46 6.06 2.44 -4.00
N GLY A 47 6.63 2.24 -2.81
CA GLY A 47 6.77 0.89 -2.24
C GLY A 47 7.62 0.81 -0.97
N HIS A 48 8.00 -0.42 -0.61
CA HIS A 48 8.74 -0.79 0.61
C HIS A 48 8.10 -0.15 1.85
N ASN A 49 6.96 -0.69 2.23
CA ASN A 49 6.05 -0.05 3.15
C ASN A 49 6.00 -0.73 4.52
N ALA A 50 5.42 0.01 5.46
CA ALA A 50 4.83 -0.52 6.68
C ALA A 50 3.32 -0.20 6.69
N ILE A 51 2.55 -0.92 7.51
CA ILE A 51 1.14 -0.63 7.77
C ILE A 51 1.01 -0.25 9.24
N VAL A 52 0.32 0.85 9.53
CA VAL A 52 0.01 1.31 10.89
C VAL A 52 -1.50 1.44 11.07
N THR A 53 -1.97 1.20 12.28
CA THR A 53 -3.38 1.36 12.66
C THR A 53 -3.49 2.54 13.61
N ASP A 54 -4.39 3.48 13.31
CA ASP A 54 -4.61 4.66 14.14
C ASP A 54 -5.59 4.38 15.30
N LYS A 55 -5.81 5.36 16.20
CA LYS A 55 -6.71 5.17 17.36
C LYS A 55 -8.18 4.97 17.00
N ALA A 56 -8.59 5.31 15.77
CA ALA A 56 -9.94 5.04 15.27
C ALA A 56 -10.04 3.69 14.55
N GLY A 57 -8.99 2.87 14.57
CA GLY A 57 -8.94 1.57 13.90
C GLY A 57 -8.77 1.67 12.38
N GLN A 58 -8.39 2.83 11.86
CA GLN A 58 -8.13 3.01 10.43
C GLN A 58 -6.71 2.55 10.10
N HIS A 59 -6.55 1.92 8.95
CA HIS A 59 -5.25 1.45 8.47
C HIS A 59 -4.63 2.47 7.51
N TRP A 60 -3.33 2.67 7.67
CA TRP A 60 -2.52 3.59 6.89
C TRP A 60 -1.29 2.87 6.36
N ILE A 61 -0.91 3.14 5.13
CA ILE A 61 0.34 2.68 4.55
C ILE A 61 1.38 3.79 4.67
N VAL A 62 2.56 3.47 5.19
CA VAL A 62 3.72 4.35 5.21
C VAL A 62 4.74 3.78 4.25
N TYR A 63 5.19 4.54 3.27
CA TYR A 63 6.00 4.03 2.15
C TYR A 63 6.92 5.11 1.60
N HIS A 64 7.84 4.73 0.70
CA HIS A 64 8.65 5.71 -0.01
C HIS A 64 8.23 5.84 -1.48
N ALA A 65 8.42 7.03 -2.06
CA ALA A 65 8.34 7.28 -3.50
C ALA A 65 9.31 8.38 -3.94
N ILE A 66 9.52 8.51 -5.24
CA ILE A 66 10.30 9.58 -5.89
C ILE A 66 9.32 10.66 -6.37
N ASP A 67 9.54 11.93 -5.98
CA ASP A 67 8.84 13.08 -6.59
C ASP A 67 9.53 13.44 -7.92
N VAL A 68 8.88 13.19 -9.06
CA VAL A 68 9.47 13.47 -10.38
C VAL A 68 9.70 14.97 -10.64
N ASN A 69 9.02 15.84 -9.89
CA ASN A 69 9.20 17.28 -9.99
C ASN A 69 10.37 17.79 -9.14
N ARG A 70 10.95 16.93 -8.31
CA ARG A 70 12.15 17.21 -7.51
C ARG A 70 13.17 16.08 -7.64
N PRO A 71 13.56 15.68 -8.86
CA PRO A 71 14.45 14.55 -9.04
C PRO A 71 15.84 14.93 -8.52
N ARG A 72 16.41 14.09 -7.64
CA ARG A 72 17.83 14.23 -7.26
C ARG A 72 18.69 13.89 -8.46
N GLN A 73 19.67 14.72 -8.78
CA GLN A 73 20.59 14.48 -9.90
C GLN A 73 21.94 13.93 -9.41
N HIS A 74 22.44 14.39 -8.25
CA HIS A 74 23.77 14.01 -7.74
C HIS A 74 23.78 13.58 -6.27
N GLN A 75 24.80 12.79 -5.88
CA GLN A 75 24.93 12.29 -4.51
C GLN A 75 25.27 13.37 -3.48
N ASP A 76 25.64 14.58 -3.92
CA ASP A 76 25.96 15.70 -3.04
C ASP A 76 24.83 16.74 -2.93
N ASP A 77 23.68 16.50 -3.59
CA ASP A 77 22.54 17.41 -3.53
C ASP A 77 22.06 17.57 -2.08
N LEU A 78 21.91 18.83 -1.64
CA LEU A 78 21.50 19.23 -0.29
C LEU A 78 20.16 18.64 0.15
N ILE A 79 19.28 18.32 -0.80
CA ILE A 79 17.95 17.75 -0.55
C ILE A 79 17.95 16.27 -0.94
N ASN A 80 17.71 15.38 0.03
CA ASN A 80 17.49 13.96 -0.24
C ASN A 80 16.06 13.75 -0.77
N SER A 81 15.87 13.97 -2.07
CA SER A 81 14.58 13.78 -2.75
C SER A 81 14.45 12.44 -3.49
N ARG A 82 15.42 11.53 -3.38
CA ARG A 82 15.37 10.25 -4.10
C ARG A 82 14.20 9.39 -3.66
N ARG A 83 13.97 9.25 -2.36
CA ARG A 83 12.90 8.41 -1.81
C ARG A 83 12.41 9.07 -0.55
N ILE A 84 11.34 9.84 -0.67
CA ILE A 84 10.76 10.55 0.46
C ILE A 84 9.66 9.72 1.08
N LEU A 85 9.43 9.94 2.37
CA LEU A 85 8.38 9.27 3.12
C LEU A 85 7.01 9.85 2.74
N LEU A 86 6.07 8.98 2.42
CA LEU A 86 4.67 9.28 2.18
C LEU A 86 3.78 8.41 3.08
N ILE A 87 2.56 8.88 3.29
CA ILE A 87 1.54 8.17 4.04
C ILE A 87 0.18 8.36 3.36
N ASP A 88 -0.57 7.27 3.20
CA ASP A 88 -1.93 7.30 2.66
C ASP A 88 -2.84 6.33 3.39
N ARG A 89 -4.14 6.61 3.39
CA ARG A 89 -5.15 5.76 4.00
C ARG A 89 -5.39 4.51 3.15
N ILE A 90 -5.45 3.34 3.79
CA ILE A 90 -5.86 2.09 3.15
C ILE A 90 -7.40 2.01 3.21
N ILE A 91 -8.00 1.75 2.05
CA ILE A 91 -9.42 1.42 1.92
C ILE A 91 -9.53 -0.07 1.62
N TRP A 92 -10.40 -0.78 2.35
CA TRP A 92 -10.64 -2.20 2.15
C TRP A 92 -11.79 -2.42 1.17
N ARG A 93 -11.51 -3.04 0.03
CA ARG A 93 -12.50 -3.40 -1.00
C ARG A 93 -12.66 -4.90 -1.02
N ASP A 94 -13.83 -5.38 -0.58
CA ASP A 94 -14.12 -6.81 -0.39
C ASP A 94 -13.02 -7.56 0.37
N GLY A 95 -12.48 -6.92 1.41
CA GLY A 95 -11.42 -7.51 2.24
C GLY A 95 -10.02 -7.52 1.62
N TRP A 96 -9.78 -6.79 0.53
CA TRP A 96 -8.44 -6.53 -0.01
C TRP A 96 -8.04 -5.07 0.20
N PRO A 97 -6.78 -4.78 0.58
CA PRO A 97 -6.32 -3.43 0.78
C PRO A 97 -6.14 -2.71 -0.57
N PHE A 98 -6.55 -1.44 -0.63
CA PHE A 98 -6.42 -0.61 -1.80
C PHE A 98 -6.14 0.84 -1.40
N VAL A 99 -5.21 1.48 -2.09
CA VAL A 99 -4.89 2.90 -1.94
C VAL A 99 -5.12 3.63 -3.26
N GLY A 100 -4.69 3.03 -4.37
CA GLY A 100 -4.68 3.70 -5.67
C GLY A 100 -3.32 4.38 -5.90
N THR A 101 -3.31 5.66 -6.21
CA THR A 101 -2.07 6.44 -6.36
C THR A 101 -1.79 7.26 -5.10
N PRO A 102 -0.51 7.58 -4.81
CA PRO A 102 -0.15 8.51 -3.75
C PRO A 102 -0.93 9.82 -3.80
N SER A 103 -1.30 10.37 -2.64
CA SER A 103 -1.94 11.68 -2.57
C SER A 103 -0.95 12.83 -2.91
N GLU A 104 -1.47 13.92 -3.46
CA GLU A 104 -0.65 15.06 -3.92
C GLU A 104 -0.91 16.37 -3.15
N GLY A 105 -1.85 16.36 -2.21
CA GLY A 105 -2.23 17.52 -1.40
C GLY A 105 -2.73 17.13 -0.01
N PRO A 106 -3.08 18.11 0.84
CA PRO A 106 -3.50 17.87 2.22
C PRO A 106 -4.61 16.82 2.31
N GLN A 107 -4.39 15.81 3.14
CA GLN A 107 -5.38 14.79 3.49
C GLN A 107 -5.69 14.88 4.98
N PRO A 108 -6.86 14.41 5.44
CA PRO A 108 -7.09 14.15 6.85
C PRO A 108 -5.96 13.28 7.42
N ALA A 109 -5.40 13.68 8.57
CA ALA A 109 -4.33 12.95 9.23
C ALA A 109 -4.86 11.72 10.00
N PRO A 110 -4.00 10.72 10.30
CA PRO A 110 -4.33 9.65 11.24
C PRO A 110 -4.80 10.18 12.59
N ILE A 111 -5.76 9.49 13.20
CA ILE A 111 -6.26 9.85 14.53
C ILE A 111 -5.28 9.36 15.60
N THR A 112 -4.74 10.27 16.41
CA THR A 112 -3.62 10.00 17.33
C THR A 112 -3.99 9.78 18.78
#